data_AF-A0A918KRD2-F1
#
_entry.id   AF-A0A918KRD2-F1
#
_cell.length_a   1.000
_cell.length_b   1.000
_cell.length_c   1.000
_cell.angle_alpha   90.00
_cell.angle_beta   90.00
_cell.angle_gamma   90.00
#
_symmetry.space_group_name_H-M   'P 1'
#
loop_
_entity.id
_entity.type
_entity.pdbx_description
1 polymer ?
#
loop_
_entity_poly.entity_id
_entity_poly.type
_entity_poly.pdbx_seq_one_letter_code
_entity_poly.pdbx_strand_id
1 'polypeptide(L)'
;MLNINTAEAEFKNKIDCQLPYDETATVERLIGESLKISPDATFAVLHEICRAPKGRTTSVVQLKLADLWQSNAKHLLSNEICDVAKSMINGKDLSVDQAITLLDKVAEFPDLGSALNIIYFSCDDKDGKIERHYNKIIERWRAAQI
;
A
#
# COMPACT_ATOMS: atom_id res chain seq x y z
N MET A 1 13.26 18.65 14.54
CA MET A 1 12.23 18.22 13.57
C MET A 1 12.76 16.99 12.87
N LEU A 2 12.08 15.85 12.99
CA LEU A 2 12.37 14.69 12.14
C LEU A 2 12.03 15.07 10.70
N ASN A 3 12.96 14.81 9.77
CA ASN A 3 12.66 14.90 8.36
C ASN A 3 11.66 13.77 8.05
N ILE A 4 10.43 14.12 7.64
CA ILE A 4 9.34 13.16 7.39
C ILE A 4 9.80 12.07 6.41
N ASN A 5 10.61 12.43 5.41
CA ASN A 5 11.17 11.49 4.43
C ASN A 5 12.10 10.46 5.07
N THR A 6 12.82 10.82 6.14
CA THR A 6 13.69 9.89 6.87
C THR A 6 12.89 8.96 7.78
N ALA A 7 11.92 9.50 8.54
CA ALA A 7 11.08 8.70 9.44
C ALA A 7 10.21 7.69 8.67
N GLU A 8 9.65 8.10 7.52
CA GLU A 8 8.89 7.21 6.65
C GLU A 8 9.76 6.10 6.07
N ALA A 9 10.96 6.41 5.58
CA ALA A 9 11.88 5.42 5.04
C ALA A 9 12.32 4.42 6.12
N GLU A 10 12.68 4.89 7.32
CA GLU A 10 13.03 4.04 8.46
C GLU A 10 11.87 3.12 8.86
N PHE A 11 10.65 3.65 8.92
CA PHE A 11 9.46 2.85 9.24
C PHE A 11 9.19 1.77 8.18
N LYS A 12 9.24 2.13 6.90
CA LYS A 12 9.07 1.16 5.80
C LYS A 12 10.12 0.05 5.86
N ASN A 13 11.39 0.39 6.05
CA ASN A 13 12.47 -0.59 6.19
C ASN A 13 12.28 -1.53 7.40
N LYS A 14 11.69 -1.02 8.50
CA LYS A 14 11.37 -1.81 9.69
C LYS A 14 10.29 -2.87 9.44
N ILE A 15 9.30 -2.58 8.58
CA ILE A 15 8.18 -3.49 8.32
C ILE A 15 8.35 -4.34 7.06
N ASP A 16 9.24 -3.95 6.14
CA ASP A 16 9.48 -4.64 4.87
C ASP A 16 9.78 -6.14 5.07
N CYS A 17 8.86 -6.97 4.56
CA CYS A 17 8.83 -8.43 4.68
C CYS A 17 8.87 -8.95 6.13
N GLN A 18 8.65 -8.08 7.11
CA GLN A 18 8.88 -8.33 8.54
C GLN A 18 7.67 -8.02 9.42
N LEU A 19 6.51 -7.71 8.81
CA LEU A 19 5.28 -7.49 9.57
C LEU A 19 4.96 -8.72 10.46
N PRO A 20 4.64 -8.54 11.75
CA PRO A 20 4.34 -9.64 12.67
C PRO A 20 2.89 -10.10 12.51
N TYR A 21 2.60 -10.82 11.43
CA TYR A 21 1.25 -11.18 10.99
C TYR A 21 0.39 -11.90 12.04
N ASP A 22 1.01 -12.69 12.93
CA ASP A 22 0.30 -13.46 13.96
C ASP A 22 0.07 -12.66 15.26
N GLU A 23 0.62 -11.44 15.35
CA GLU A 23 0.51 -10.58 16.52
C GLU A 23 -0.37 -9.36 16.23
N THR A 24 -1.69 -9.56 16.20
CA THR A 24 -2.67 -8.50 15.88
C THR A 24 -2.45 -7.21 16.68
N ALA A 25 -2.15 -7.31 17.98
CA ALA A 25 -1.88 -6.14 18.83
C ALA A 25 -0.60 -5.38 18.41
N THR A 26 0.42 -6.11 17.95
CA THR A 26 1.64 -5.48 17.42
C THR A 26 1.35 -4.79 16.09
N VAL A 27 0.55 -5.40 15.20
CA VAL A 27 0.13 -4.78 13.93
C VAL A 27 -0.72 -3.54 14.18
N GLU A 28 -1.67 -3.58 15.13
CA GLU A 28 -2.48 -2.43 15.52
C GLU A 28 -1.61 -1.25 15.97
N ARG A 29 -0.59 -1.52 16.80
CA ARG A 29 0.38 -0.50 17.22
C ARG A 29 1.17 0.06 16.03
N LEU A 30 1.57 -0.78 15.06
CA LEU A 30 2.27 -0.33 13.85
C LEU A 30 1.38 0.55 12.97
N ILE A 31 0.08 0.24 12.86
CA ILE A 31 -0.90 1.12 12.20
C ILE A 31 -1.00 2.47 12.94
N GLY A 32 -1.06 2.45 14.28
CA GLY A 32 -1.07 3.66 15.09
C GLY A 32 0.22 4.49 14.97
N GLU A 33 1.37 3.84 14.79
CA GLU A 33 2.67 4.48 14.52
C GLU A 33 2.69 5.11 13.13
N SER A 34 2.28 4.37 12.10
CA SER A 34 2.27 4.83 10.70
C SER A 34 1.39 6.06 10.50
N LEU A 35 0.23 6.12 11.16
CA LEU A 35 -0.68 7.26 11.13
C LEU A 35 -0.05 8.57 11.63
N LYS A 36 0.99 8.50 12.46
CA LYS A 36 1.73 9.66 12.98
C LYS A 36 2.89 10.08 12.08
N ILE A 37 3.28 9.22 11.13
CA ILE A 37 4.41 9.45 10.23
C ILE A 37 3.91 10.11 8.96
N SER A 38 3.06 9.41 8.20
CA SER A 38 2.50 9.91 6.94
C SER A 38 1.35 9.00 6.44
N PRO A 39 0.54 9.50 5.49
CA PRO A 39 -0.41 8.64 4.77
C PRO A 39 0.28 7.45 4.08
N ASP A 40 1.44 7.66 3.44
CA ASP A 40 2.11 6.59 2.72
C ASP A 40 2.72 5.52 3.63
N ALA A 41 3.23 5.89 4.81
CA ALA A 41 3.62 4.94 5.84
C ALA A 41 2.43 4.03 6.23
N THR A 42 1.21 4.59 6.26
CA THR A 42 0.01 3.82 6.56
C THR A 42 -0.34 2.87 5.42
N PHE A 43 -0.24 3.31 4.15
CA PHE A 43 -0.39 2.42 3.00
C PHE A 43 0.71 1.35 2.93
N ALA A 44 1.93 1.63 3.41
CA ALA A 44 3.00 0.64 3.49
C ALA A 44 2.63 -0.55 4.39
N VAL A 45 1.92 -0.31 5.51
CA VAL A 45 1.41 -1.42 6.35
C VAL A 45 0.43 -2.29 5.57
N LEU A 46 -0.49 -1.69 4.79
CA LEU A 46 -1.44 -2.45 3.97
C LEU A 46 -0.74 -3.23 2.86
N HIS A 47 0.28 -2.64 2.23
CA HIS A 47 1.11 -3.31 1.24
C HIS A 47 1.75 -4.58 1.82
N GLU A 48 2.34 -4.49 3.01
CA GLU A 48 2.91 -5.66 3.70
C GLU A 48 1.87 -6.72 4.08
N ILE A 49 0.64 -6.30 4.42
CA ILE A 49 -0.46 -7.22 4.70
C ILE A 49 -0.87 -7.98 3.44
N CYS A 50 -1.10 -7.31 2.31
CA CYS A 50 -1.64 -7.96 1.11
C CYS A 50 -0.58 -8.69 0.28
N ARG A 51 0.71 -8.40 0.50
CA ARG A 51 1.84 -9.06 -0.18
C ARG A 51 2.77 -9.80 0.79
N ALA A 52 2.19 -10.39 1.83
CA ALA A 52 2.95 -11.18 2.79
C ALA A 52 3.77 -12.29 2.10
N PRO A 53 5.03 -12.55 2.53
CA PRO A 53 5.83 -13.62 1.95
C PRO A 53 5.15 -14.98 2.10
N LYS A 54 5.31 -15.85 1.09
CA LYS A 54 4.65 -17.17 1.05
C LYS A 54 4.94 -17.97 2.32
N GLY A 55 3.89 -18.45 2.98
CA GLY A 55 3.98 -19.27 4.19
C GLY A 55 4.15 -18.49 5.50
N ARG A 56 4.21 -17.15 5.47
CA ARG A 56 4.28 -16.31 6.69
C ARG A 56 2.94 -16.10 7.37
N THR A 57 1.83 -16.24 6.65
CA THR A 57 0.48 -16.03 7.17
C THR A 57 -0.55 -16.71 6.27
N THR A 58 -1.82 -16.69 6.70
CA THR A 58 -2.96 -17.20 5.92
C THR A 58 -3.80 -16.06 5.40
N SER A 59 -4.54 -16.29 4.31
CA SER A 59 -5.47 -15.29 3.77
C SER A 59 -6.51 -14.84 4.81
N VAL A 60 -6.96 -15.74 5.68
CA VAL A 60 -7.88 -15.42 6.78
C VAL A 60 -7.29 -14.40 7.75
N VAL A 61 -6.01 -14.54 8.11
CA VAL A 61 -5.31 -13.58 8.98
C VAL A 61 -5.09 -12.27 8.24
N GLN A 62 -4.64 -12.31 6.99
CA GLN A 62 -4.44 -11.09 6.18
C GLN A 62 -5.73 -10.27 6.03
N LEU A 63 -6.88 -10.92 5.77
CA LEU A 63 -8.17 -10.24 5.66
C LEU A 63 -8.54 -9.54 6.98
N LYS A 64 -8.34 -10.20 8.13
CA LYS A 64 -8.58 -9.59 9.44
C LYS A 64 -7.67 -8.38 9.69
N LEU A 65 -6.40 -8.47 9.31
CA LEU A 65 -5.47 -7.34 9.43
C LEU A 65 -5.83 -6.21 8.46
N ALA A 66 -6.32 -6.52 7.26
CA ALA A 66 -6.81 -5.52 6.31
C ALA A 66 -8.06 -4.81 6.84
N ASP A 67 -8.98 -5.52 7.49
CA ASP A 67 -10.15 -4.92 8.18
C ASP A 67 -9.72 -4.02 9.34
N LEU A 68 -8.76 -4.49 10.15
CA LEU A 68 -8.18 -3.69 11.23
C LEU A 68 -7.51 -2.42 10.69
N TRP A 69 -6.74 -2.54 9.62
CA TRP A 69 -6.15 -1.40 8.92
C TRP A 69 -7.21 -0.43 8.43
N GLN A 70 -8.26 -0.93 7.76
CA GLN A 70 -9.34 -0.11 7.19
C GLN A 70 -10.10 0.68 8.25
N SER A 71 -10.36 0.07 9.41
CA SER A 71 -11.07 0.72 10.52
C SER A 71 -10.27 1.86 11.18
N ASN A 72 -8.95 1.91 10.98
CA ASN A 72 -8.05 2.91 11.54
C ASN A 72 -7.55 3.95 10.52
N ALA A 73 -7.44 3.57 9.25
CA ALA A 73 -6.86 4.41 8.21
C ALA A 73 -7.72 5.67 7.95
N LYS A 74 -7.08 6.84 7.92
CA LYS A 74 -7.74 8.13 7.70
C LYS A 74 -7.27 8.77 6.40
N HIS A 75 -7.69 8.22 5.26
CA HIS A 75 -7.42 8.77 3.94
C HIS A 75 -8.62 8.58 3.01
N LEU A 76 -8.82 9.50 2.06
CA LEU A 76 -9.95 9.44 1.11
C LEU A 76 -9.94 8.17 0.27
N LEU A 77 -8.73 7.66 -0.05
CA LEU A 77 -8.54 6.44 -0.82
C LEU A 77 -8.50 5.16 0.04
N SER A 78 -8.59 5.24 1.36
CA SER A 78 -8.37 4.07 2.23
C SER A 78 -9.31 2.91 1.91
N ASN A 79 -10.60 3.16 1.71
CA ASN A 79 -11.56 2.10 1.41
C ASN A 79 -11.27 1.43 0.07
N GLU A 80 -11.09 2.23 -0.97
CA GLU A 80 -10.87 1.73 -2.33
C GLU A 80 -9.57 0.93 -2.43
N ILE A 81 -8.47 1.40 -1.83
CA ILE A 81 -7.20 0.67 -1.82
C ILE A 81 -7.26 -0.58 -0.92
N CYS A 82 -8.03 -0.55 0.17
CA CYS A 82 -8.26 -1.75 0.98
C CYS A 82 -9.02 -2.82 0.21
N ASP A 83 -10.01 -2.44 -0.61
CA ASP A 83 -10.75 -3.39 -1.45
C ASP A 83 -9.84 -4.04 -2.51
N VAL A 84 -8.89 -3.29 -3.07
CA VAL A 84 -7.83 -3.84 -3.95
C VAL A 84 -6.96 -4.83 -3.18
N ALA A 85 -6.45 -4.45 -2.01
CA ALA A 85 -5.63 -5.30 -1.16
C ALA A 85 -6.34 -6.62 -0.78
N LYS A 86 -7.63 -6.55 -0.43
CA LYS A 86 -8.48 -7.72 -0.15
C LYS A 86 -8.68 -8.59 -1.39
N SER A 87 -8.78 -8.01 -2.58
CA SER A 87 -8.86 -8.76 -3.83
C SER A 87 -7.57 -9.54 -4.09
N MET A 88 -6.41 -8.90 -3.90
CA MET A 88 -5.09 -9.55 -3.99
C MET A 88 -4.95 -10.72 -3.02
N ILE A 89 -5.35 -10.54 -1.75
CA ILE A 89 -5.32 -11.60 -0.72
C ILE A 89 -6.18 -12.80 -1.12
N ASN A 90 -7.29 -12.55 -1.83
CA ASN A 90 -8.17 -13.60 -2.35
C ASN A 90 -7.71 -14.18 -3.70
N GLY A 91 -6.54 -13.80 -4.21
CA GLY A 91 -6.01 -14.27 -5.49
C GLY A 91 -6.83 -13.79 -6.69
N LYS A 92 -7.43 -12.61 -6.61
CA LYS A 92 -8.20 -11.98 -7.68
C LYS A 92 -7.46 -10.76 -8.20
N ASP A 93 -7.05 -10.84 -9.45
CA ASP A 93 -6.41 -9.72 -10.14
C ASP A 93 -7.45 -8.73 -10.66
N LEU A 94 -7.09 -7.46 -10.67
CA LEU A 94 -7.78 -6.44 -11.43
C LEU A 94 -7.50 -6.61 -12.92
N SER A 95 -8.41 -6.11 -13.75
CA SER A 95 -8.07 -5.83 -15.15
C SER A 95 -7.10 -4.64 -15.24
N VAL A 96 -6.33 -4.59 -16.32
CA VAL A 96 -5.41 -3.47 -16.60
C VAL A 96 -6.15 -2.13 -16.59
N ASP A 97 -7.34 -2.04 -17.18
CA ASP A 97 -8.10 -0.78 -17.24
C ASP A 97 -8.59 -0.31 -15.85
N GLN A 98 -8.99 -1.26 -14.98
CA GLN A 98 -9.32 -0.95 -13.59
C GLN A 98 -8.09 -0.44 -12.82
N ALA A 99 -6.95 -1.09 -12.99
CA ALA A 99 -5.71 -0.68 -12.35
C ALA A 99 -5.25 0.71 -12.84
N ILE A 100 -5.34 1.02 -14.14
CA ILE A 100 -5.04 2.36 -14.68
C ILE A 100 -5.95 3.42 -14.04
N THR A 101 -7.27 3.16 -13.99
CA THR A 101 -8.24 4.08 -13.39
C THR A 101 -7.87 4.39 -11.93
N LEU A 102 -7.45 3.37 -11.17
CA LEU A 102 -7.03 3.54 -9.78
C LEU A 102 -5.69 4.26 -9.67
N LEU A 103 -4.72 3.98 -10.54
CA LEU A 103 -3.46 4.70 -10.60
C LEU A 103 -3.69 6.19 -10.83
N ASP A 104 -4.59 6.56 -11.76
CA ASP A 104 -4.95 7.96 -12.02
C ASP A 104 -5.52 8.66 -10.78
N LYS A 105 -6.38 7.98 -10.01
CA LYS A 105 -6.90 8.52 -8.74
C LYS A 105 -5.80 8.72 -7.71
N VAL A 106 -4.92 7.73 -7.53
CA VAL A 106 -3.78 7.87 -6.59
C VAL A 106 -2.85 8.99 -7.04
N ALA A 107 -2.68 9.20 -8.34
CA ALA A 107 -1.81 10.22 -8.90
C ALA A 107 -2.17 11.65 -8.45
N GLU A 108 -3.43 11.90 -8.04
CA GLU A 108 -3.90 13.18 -7.48
C GLU A 108 -3.35 13.47 -6.07
N PHE A 109 -2.76 12.47 -5.41
CA PHE A 109 -2.20 12.56 -4.06
C PHE A 109 -0.70 12.25 -4.11
N PRO A 110 0.17 13.28 -4.20
CA PRO A 110 1.62 13.10 -4.26
C PRO A 110 2.16 12.28 -3.08
N ASP A 111 3.27 11.60 -3.33
CA ASP A 111 4.04 10.81 -2.36
C ASP A 111 3.35 9.53 -1.82
N LEU A 112 2.20 9.13 -2.37
CA LEU A 112 1.53 7.85 -2.04
C LEU A 112 2.11 6.63 -2.78
N GLY A 113 3.43 6.45 -2.73
CA GLY A 113 4.14 5.37 -3.43
C GLY A 113 3.71 3.96 -3.02
N SER A 114 3.39 3.73 -1.74
CA SER A 114 2.92 2.44 -1.24
C SER A 114 1.51 2.11 -1.74
N ALA A 115 0.64 3.11 -1.87
CA ALA A 115 -0.67 2.94 -2.49
C ALA A 115 -0.55 2.61 -3.99
N LEU A 116 0.35 3.29 -4.71
CA LEU A 116 0.65 2.95 -6.10
C LEU A 116 1.18 1.52 -6.24
N ASN A 117 2.06 1.07 -5.33
CA ASN A 117 2.59 -0.28 -5.34
C ASN A 117 1.50 -1.34 -5.16
N ILE A 118 0.53 -1.11 -4.27
CA ILE A 118 -0.62 -2.02 -4.11
C ILE A 118 -1.34 -2.21 -5.45
N ILE A 119 -1.62 -1.12 -6.17
CA ILE A 119 -2.31 -1.19 -7.47
C ILE A 119 -1.40 -1.82 -8.53
N TYR A 120 -0.13 -1.42 -8.61
CA TYR A 120 0.85 -1.95 -9.56
C TYR A 120 0.91 -3.48 -9.49
N PHE A 121 0.88 -4.02 -8.28
CA PHE A 121 0.94 -5.46 -8.05
C PHE A 121 -0.41 -6.19 -8.06
N SER A 122 -1.52 -5.47 -8.29
CA SER A 122 -2.87 -6.05 -8.29
C SER A 122 -3.31 -6.61 -9.65
N CYS A 123 -2.46 -6.53 -10.68
CA CYS A 123 -2.79 -6.88 -12.06
C CYS A 123 -1.64 -7.61 -12.75
N ASP A 124 -1.96 -8.52 -13.68
CA ASP A 124 -1.01 -9.18 -14.58
C ASP A 124 -0.71 -8.29 -15.81
N ASP A 125 0.33 -7.46 -15.70
CA ASP A 125 0.71 -6.45 -16.70
C ASP A 125 1.61 -7.00 -17.82
N LYS A 126 1.11 -7.99 -18.58
CA LYS A 126 1.89 -8.64 -19.66
C LYS A 126 2.43 -7.67 -20.72
N ASP A 127 1.70 -6.58 -20.98
CA ASP A 127 2.03 -5.59 -22.02
C ASP A 127 2.82 -4.38 -21.49
N GLY A 128 3.16 -4.35 -20.19
CA GLY A 128 3.87 -3.25 -19.54
C GLY A 128 3.09 -1.93 -19.49
N LYS A 129 1.75 -1.97 -19.59
CA LYS A 129 0.89 -0.78 -19.58
C LYS A 129 0.84 -0.14 -18.19
N ILE A 130 0.70 -0.95 -17.15
CA ILE A 130 0.70 -0.51 -15.75
C ILE A 130 2.06 0.06 -15.40
N GLU A 131 3.15 -0.61 -15.75
CA GLU A 131 4.52 -0.12 -15.50
C GLU A 131 4.76 1.26 -16.15
N ARG A 132 4.42 1.41 -17.44
CA ARG A 132 4.57 2.70 -18.14
C ARG A 132 3.73 3.80 -17.49
N HIS A 133 2.52 3.48 -17.02
CA HIS A 133 1.64 4.46 -16.40
C HIS A 133 2.12 4.87 -15.00
N TYR A 134 2.51 3.88 -14.19
CA TYR A 134 3.15 4.08 -12.88
C TYR A 134 4.37 5.00 -12.99
N ASN A 135 5.29 4.72 -13.92
CA ASN A 135 6.51 5.51 -14.09
C ASN A 135 6.23 6.96 -14.46
N LYS A 136 5.22 7.23 -15.30
CA LYS A 136 4.78 8.59 -15.63
C LYS A 136 4.28 9.36 -14.40
N ILE A 137 3.55 8.68 -13.50
CA ILE A 137 3.06 9.29 -12.25
C ILE A 137 4.25 9.66 -11.36
N ILE A 138 5.20 8.75 -11.17
CA ILE A 138 6.41 8.97 -10.37
C ILE A 138 7.25 10.12 -10.94
N GLU A 139 7.46 10.15 -12.27
CA GLU A 139 8.19 11.23 -12.95
C GLU A 139 7.49 12.58 -12.75
N ARG A 140 6.16 12.63 -12.85
CA ARG A 140 5.37 13.84 -12.61
C ARG A 140 5.51 14.35 -11.18
N TRP A 141 5.41 13.47 -10.19
CA TRP A 141 5.57 13.85 -8.79
C TRP A 141 6.98 14.39 -8.51
N ARG A 142 8.02 13.74 -9.05
CA ARG A 142 9.41 14.22 -8.92
C ARG A 142 9.63 15.59 -9.56
N ALA A 143 9.07 15.82 -10.75
CA ALA A 143 9.20 17.10 -11.44
C ALA A 143 8.51 18.27 -10.70
N ALA A 144 7.45 17.98 -9.93
CA ALA A 144 6.73 18.99 -9.15
C ALA A 144 7.42 19.36 -7.82
N GLN A 145 8.48 18.65 -7.44
CA GLN A 145 9.26 18.89 -6.22
C GLN A 145 10.53 19.75 -6.47
N ILE A 146 10.71 20.24 -7.70
CA ILE A 146 11.82 21.12 -8.13
C ILE A 146 11.40 22.59 -8.04
#